data_AF-A0A957MUL1-F1
#
_entry.id   AF-A0A957MUL1-F1
#
_cell.length_a   1.000
_cell.length_b   1.000
_cell.length_c   1.000
_cell.angle_alpha   90.00
_cell.angle_beta   90.00
_cell.angle_gamma   90.00
#
_symmetry.space_group_name_H-M   'P 1'
#
loop_
_entity.id
_entity.type
_entity.pdbx_description
1 polymer ?
#
loop_
_entity_poly.entity_id
_entity_poly.type
_entity_poly.pdbx_seq_one_letter_code
_entity_poly.pdbx_strand_id
1 'polypeptide(L)' 'TDGAGNVSMTGMPAMEESQRLAELFDQASMRSIVINMEHAAFDRGLAQKLADALGGMCYNVPDLRADTLLSTVRREIDS' A
#
# COMPACT_ATOMS: atom_id res chain seq x y z
N THR A 1 6.50 -2.80 4.41
CA THR A 1 5.91 -3.96 5.08
C THR A 1 6.76 -5.14 4.68
N ASP A 2 7.53 -5.69 5.63
CA ASP A 2 8.54 -6.72 5.34
C ASP A 2 7.95 -8.14 5.44
N GLY A 3 6.67 -8.23 5.82
CA GLY A 3 5.90 -9.45 5.94
C GLY A 3 6.30 -10.34 7.13
N ALA A 4 7.31 -9.97 7.92
CA ALA A 4 7.90 -10.85 8.92
C ALA A 4 7.01 -11.07 10.15
N GLY A 5 6.11 -10.13 10.44
CA GLY A 5 5.18 -10.20 11.58
C GLY A 5 3.81 -10.82 11.25
N ASN A 6 3.56 -11.25 10.01
CA ASN A 6 2.26 -11.77 9.62
C ASN A 6 2.05 -13.19 10.17
N VAL A 7 0.88 -13.44 10.75
CA VAL A 7 0.51 -14.74 11.33
C VAL A 7 -0.56 -15.39 10.44
N SER A 8 -0.36 -16.67 10.13
CA SER A 8 -1.31 -17.46 9.36
C SER A 8 -2.55 -17.81 10.17
N MET A 9 -3.73 -17.76 9.54
CA MET A 9 -5.00 -18.17 10.15
C MET A 9 -5.44 -19.57 9.73
N THR A 10 -4.99 -20.06 8.57
CA THR A 10 -5.41 -21.35 7.99
C THR A 10 -4.29 -22.39 7.88
N GLY A 11 -3.06 -22.06 8.27
CA GLY A 11 -1.87 -22.90 8.07
C GLY A 11 -1.18 -22.68 6.72
N MET A 12 -1.75 -21.86 5.84
CA MET A 12 -1.12 -21.36 4.61
C MET A 12 0.00 -20.34 4.93
N PRO A 13 1.04 -20.18 4.11
CA PRO A 13 1.99 -19.07 4.29
C PRO A 13 1.27 -17.72 4.39
N ALA A 14 1.54 -16.95 5.44
CA ALA A 14 0.76 -15.74 5.76
C ALA A 14 0.76 -14.69 4.64
N MET A 15 1.84 -14.61 3.86
CA MET A 15 1.94 -13.76 2.67
C MET A 15 1.04 -14.22 1.52
N GLU A 16 0.90 -15.53 1.32
CA GLU A 16 0.01 -16.06 0.28
C GLU A 16 -1.46 -15.90 0.71
N GLU A 17 -1.74 -16.13 1.99
CA GLU A 17 -3.07 -15.94 2.58
C GLU A 17 -3.53 -14.47 2.46
N SER A 18 -2.64 -13.51 2.72
CA SER A 18 -2.96 -12.08 2.57
C SER A 18 -3.23 -11.68 1.13
N GLN A 19 -2.51 -12.26 0.15
CA GLN A 19 -2.75 -12.03 -1.27
C GLN A 19 -4.12 -12.56 -1.71
N ARG A 20 -4.49 -13.77 -1.28
CA ARG A 20 -5.83 -14.32 -1.60
C ARG A 20 -6.95 -13.48 -1.00
N LEU A 21 -6.78 -12.99 0.23
CA LEU A 21 -7.75 -12.08 0.85
C LEU A 21 -7.86 -10.76 0.10
N ALA A 22 -6.74 -10.22 -0.39
CA ALA A 22 -6.74 -9.01 -1.21
C ALA A 22 -7.53 -9.19 -2.51
N GLU A 23 -7.34 -10.30 -3.21
CA GLU A 23 -8.09 -10.62 -4.43
C GLU A 23 -9.60 -10.71 -4.16
N LEU A 24 -10.02 -11.22 -3.00
CA LEU A 24 -11.44 -11.25 -2.62
C LEU A 24 -12.01 -9.85 -2.41
N PHE A 25 -11.22 -8.90 -1.88
CA PHE A 25 -11.64 -7.50 -1.76
C PHE A 25 -11.78 -6.80 -3.11
N ASP A 26 -10.86 -7.08 -4.04
CA ASP A 26 -10.96 -6.58 -5.41
C ASP A 26 -12.22 -7.13 -6.12
N GLN A 27 -12.47 -8.44 -6.00
CA GLN A 27 -13.69 -9.08 -6.54
C GLN A 27 -14.98 -8.50 -5.94
N ALA A 28 -14.93 -8.09 -4.67
CA ALA A 28 -16.03 -7.39 -4.01
C ALA A 28 -16.15 -5.90 -4.40
N SER A 29 -15.33 -5.43 -5.36
CA SER A 29 -15.27 -4.04 -5.84
C SER A 29 -15.03 -3.03 -4.70
N MET A 30 -14.22 -3.41 -3.71
CA MET A 30 -13.86 -2.53 -2.60
C MET A 30 -12.74 -1.59 -3.02
N ARG A 31 -12.97 -0.27 -2.93
CA ARG A 31 -11.93 0.73 -3.20
C ARG A 31 -10.84 0.64 -2.13
N SER A 32 -9.60 0.46 -2.58
CA SER A 32 -8.44 0.18 -1.74
C SER A 32 -7.28 1.10 -2.10
N ILE A 33 -6.46 1.41 -1.11
CA ILE A 33 -5.13 2.00 -1.29
C ILE A 33 -4.15 1.28 -0.37
N VAL A 34 -2.90 1.18 -0.79
CA VAL A 34 -1.80 0.66 0.03
C VAL A 34 -0.80 1.77 0.29
N ILE A 35 -0.42 1.94 1.55
CA ILE A 35 0.61 2.89 1.96
C ILE A 35 1.85 2.10 2.34
N ASN A 36 2.89 2.19 1.51
CA ASN A 36 4.19 1.64 1.81
C ASN A 36 4.91 2.49 2.85
N MET A 37 5.09 1.91 4.04
CA MET A 37 5.80 2.53 5.16
C MET A 37 7.31 2.21 5.15
N GLU A 38 7.79 1.40 4.21
CA GLU A 38 9.22 1.10 4.12
C GLU A 38 10.03 2.26 3.56
N HIS A 39 11.24 2.38 4.08
CA HIS A 39 12.25 3.23 3.43
C HIS A 39 12.62 2.60 2.08
N ALA A 40 12.82 3.40 1.04
CA ALA A 40 13.11 2.92 -0.32
C ALA A 40 14.30 1.95 -0.41
N ALA A 41 15.30 2.11 0.46
CA ALA A 41 16.45 1.21 0.56
C ALA A 41 16.12 -0.21 1.07
N PHE A 42 14.98 -0.39 1.72
CA PHE A 42 14.51 -1.67 2.26
C PHE A 42 13.28 -2.21 1.52
N ASP A 43 12.80 -1.50 0.50
CA ASP A 43 11.61 -1.87 -0.24
C ASP A 43 11.85 -3.16 -1.05
N ARG A 44 11.06 -4.17 -0.74
CA ARG A 44 11.08 -5.48 -1.43
C ARG A 44 9.96 -5.62 -2.45
N GLY A 45 9.18 -4.56 -2.68
CA GLY A 45 8.01 -4.53 -3.57
C GLY A 45 6.80 -5.26 -3.00
N LEU A 46 6.78 -5.59 -1.70
CA LEU A 46 5.67 -6.32 -1.07
C LEU A 46 4.40 -5.46 -0.99
N ALA A 47 4.55 -4.17 -0.71
CA ALA A 47 3.44 -3.22 -0.71
C ALA A 47 2.82 -3.08 -2.11
N GLN A 48 3.65 -3.01 -3.16
CA GLN A 48 3.16 -2.94 -4.54
C GLN A 48 2.38 -4.20 -4.92
N LYS A 49 2.92 -5.39 -4.63
CA LYS A 49 2.22 -6.66 -4.91
C LYS A 49 0.87 -6.75 -4.19
N LEU A 50 0.78 -6.21 -2.96
CA LEU A 50 -0.49 -6.15 -2.24
C LEU A 50 -1.46 -5.18 -2.91
N ALA A 51 -1.01 -4.02 -3.38
CA ALA A 51 -1.83 -3.06 -4.09
C ALA A 51 -2.38 -3.64 -5.40
N ASP A 52 -1.54 -4.35 -6.14
CA ASP A 52 -1.91 -5.03 -7.38
C ASP A 52 -3.03 -6.06 -7.12
N ALA A 53 -2.88 -6.88 -6.06
CA ALA A 53 -3.89 -7.86 -5.67
C ALA A 53 -5.20 -7.22 -5.18
N LEU A 54 -5.14 -6.01 -4.62
CA LEU A 54 -6.29 -5.24 -4.15
C LEU A 54 -6.95 -4.41 -5.26
N GLY A 55 -6.43 -4.42 -6.50
CA GLY A 55 -6.88 -3.55 -7.58
C GLY A 55 -6.68 -2.04 -7.29
N GLY A 56 -5.76 -1.71 -6.39
CA GLY A 56 -5.62 -0.39 -5.80
C GLY A 56 -4.32 0.33 -6.16
N MET A 57 -4.18 1.55 -5.64
CA MET A 57 -2.95 2.35 -5.79
C MET A 57 -1.98 2.11 -4.61
N CYS A 58 -0.68 2.09 -4.90
CA CYS A 58 0.37 2.07 -3.88
C CYS A 58 1.05 3.44 -3.78
N TYR A 59 1.15 3.98 -2.57
CA TYR A 59 1.86 5.23 -2.27
C TYR A 59 2.97 4.97 -1.27
N ASN A 60 4.11 5.66 -1.38
CA ASN A 60 5.08 5.69 -0.29
C ASN A 60 4.75 6.84 0.67
N VAL A 61 5.09 6.67 1.95
CA VAL A 61 4.90 7.74 2.95
C VAL A 61 5.49 9.09 2.54
N PRO A 62 6.70 9.17 1.94
CA PRO A 62 7.25 10.44 1.47
C PRO A 62 6.39 11.10 0.39
N ASP A 63 5.77 10.33 -0.50
CA ASP A 63 4.95 10.83 -1.60
C ASP A 63 3.73 11.59 -1.06
N LEU A 64 3.08 11.04 -0.02
CA LEU A 64 1.93 11.67 0.63
C LEU A 64 2.29 13.04 1.27
N ARG A 65 3.52 13.17 1.79
CA ARG A 65 4.02 14.44 2.33
C ARG A 65 4.36 15.43 1.21
N ALA A 66 4.92 14.94 0.10
CA ALA A 66 5.22 15.78 -1.06
C ALA A 66 3.94 16.37 -1.66
N ASP A 67 2.85 15.61 -1.76
CA ASP A 67 1.54 16.13 -2.20
C ASP A 67 1.00 17.21 -1.24
N THR A 68 1.16 16.99 0.07
CA THR A 68 0.78 17.98 1.09
C THR A 68 1.59 19.27 0.96
N LEU A 69 2.90 19.16 0.72
CA LEU A 69 3.77 20.31 0.48
C LEU A 69 3.40 21.02 -0.83
N LEU A 70 3.20 20.26 -1.91
CA LEU A 70 2.86 20.79 -3.23
C LEU A 70 1.52 21.53 -3.21
N SER A 71 0.50 20.95 -2.59
CA SER A 71 -0.82 21.58 -2.42
C SER A 71 -0.75 22.86 -1.58
N THR A 72 0.12 22.88 -0.56
CA THR A 72 0.36 24.09 0.24
C THR A 72 1.02 25.18 -0.59
N VAL A 73 2.10 24.87 -1.32
CA VAL A 73 2.80 25.85 -2.19
C VAL A 73 1.86 26.41 -3.26
N ARG A 74 1.06 25.56 -3.93
CA ARG A 74 0.08 26.01 -4.93
C ARG A 74 -0.93 26.99 -4.34
N ARG A 75 -1.48 26.67 -3.16
CA ARG A 75 -2.41 27.57 -2.46
C ARG A 75 -1.79 28.95 -2.19
N GLU A 76 -0.53 28.99 -1.75
CA GLU A 76 0.16 30.27 -1.48
C GLU A 76 0.55 31.04 -2.74
N ILE A 77 0.77 30.36 -3.88
CA ILE A 77 1.06 31.02 -5.18
C ILE A 77 -0.22 31.60 -5.80
N ASP A 78 -1.35 30.92 -5.62
CA ASP A 78 -2.65 31.32 -6.16
C ASP A 78 -3.41 32.32 -5.24
N SER A 79 -2.82 32.74 -4.11
CA SER A 79 -3.37 33.74 -3.16
C SER A 79 -2.78 35.13 -3.37
#